data_AF-A0A349J8M6-F1
#
_entry.id   AF-A0A349J8M6-F1
#
_cell.length_a   1.000
_cell.length_b   1.000
_cell.length_c   1.000
_cell.angle_alpha   90.00
_cell.angle_beta   90.00
_cell.angle_gamma   90.00
#
_symmetry.space_group_name_H-M   'P 1'
#
loop_
_entity.id
_entity.type
_entity.pdbx_description
1 polymer ?
#
loop_
_entity_poly.entity_id
_entity_poly.type
_entity_poly.pdbx_seq_one_letter_code
_entity_poly.pdbx_strand_id
1 'polypeptide(L)'
;MTRCFCLALLSALLAAGEATPITTSTIAGTEVVTVAVPAGWSSAIVLAADRDRYAERPDRVLINGGYFDAQGLPDALLINGATQTGRLRHDSPYSGFVWANAAGVVHIARTGEAPAHAAWAIQTGPLLVEQGRSGINTTTSVAQRSVIALRHGQVLVIRTGRIGLKELADGLVEAGIEMAINLDGGPSSALQARIAGAAADRPGTAKVPYFLGFAPRTP
;
A
#
# COMPACT_ATOMS: atom_id res chain seq x y z
N MET A 1 10.11 43.24 28.53
CA MET A 1 9.24 42.39 29.37
C MET A 1 8.50 41.43 28.47
N THR A 2 8.97 40.19 28.49
CA THR A 2 8.56 39.07 27.65
C THR A 2 7.17 38.59 28.05
N ARG A 3 6.21 38.54 27.12
CA ARG A 3 4.89 37.95 27.38
C ARG A 3 5.00 36.42 27.27
N CYS A 4 4.75 35.80 28.41
CA CYS A 4 4.82 34.37 28.66
C CYS A 4 3.68 33.63 27.95
N PHE A 5 4.01 32.43 27.50
CA PHE A 5 3.15 31.44 26.87
C PHE A 5 1.86 31.15 27.64
N CYS A 6 0.75 31.06 26.91
CA CYS A 6 -0.41 30.28 27.34
C CYS A 6 -1.18 29.84 26.10
N LEU A 7 -0.99 28.59 25.66
CA LEU A 7 -2.00 27.88 24.89
C LEU A 7 -2.03 26.42 25.33
N ALA A 8 -2.99 26.18 26.21
CA ALA A 8 -3.75 24.97 26.49
C ALA A 8 -3.26 23.62 25.92
N LEU A 9 -3.03 22.70 26.86
CA LEU A 9 -3.68 21.39 26.94
C LEU A 9 -4.06 20.71 25.61
N LEU A 10 -3.23 19.76 25.18
CA LEU A 10 -3.72 18.44 24.80
C LEU A 10 -2.67 17.38 25.17
N SER A 11 -2.48 17.19 26.47
CA SER A 11 -1.95 15.92 26.97
C SER A 11 -3.09 14.90 26.89
N ALA A 12 -3.04 14.01 25.91
CA ALA A 12 -3.75 12.73 25.98
C ALA A 12 -2.72 11.63 26.28
N LEU A 13 -2.78 11.20 27.54
CA LEU A 13 -2.32 9.98 28.18
C LEU A 13 -1.48 8.94 27.40
N LEU A 14 -0.40 8.54 28.07
CA LEU A 14 0.24 7.23 27.99
C LEU A 14 -0.76 6.08 28.20
N ALA A 15 -0.69 5.09 27.31
CA ALA A 15 -0.68 3.66 27.59
C ALA A 15 -0.22 2.97 26.30
N ALA A 16 0.24 1.72 26.36
CA ALA A 16 0.27 0.85 25.19
C ALA A 16 -1.18 0.59 24.73
N GLY A 17 -1.85 1.61 24.19
CA GLY A 17 -3.08 1.48 23.45
C GLY A 17 -2.66 1.07 22.05
N GLU A 18 -3.00 -0.15 21.65
CA GLU A 18 -2.84 -0.57 20.26
C GLU A 18 -3.45 0.50 19.37
N ALA A 19 -2.61 1.20 18.59
CA ALA A 19 -3.10 2.12 17.59
C ALA A 19 -4.09 1.35 16.71
N THR A 20 -5.30 1.89 16.53
CA THR A 20 -6.35 1.23 15.75
C THR A 20 -5.76 0.80 14.41
N PRO A 21 -5.80 -0.49 14.05
CA PRO A 21 -5.07 -1.01 12.89
C PRO A 21 -5.67 -0.51 11.57
N ILE A 22 -6.87 0.09 11.62
CA ILE A 22 -7.55 0.70 10.49
C ILE A 22 -7.91 2.14 10.88
N THR A 23 -7.41 3.11 10.13
CA THR A 23 -7.71 4.53 10.33
C THR A 23 -8.23 5.16 9.06
N THR A 24 -9.13 6.14 9.21
CA THR A 24 -9.57 7.00 8.12
C THR A 24 -9.15 8.42 8.43
N SER A 25 -8.48 9.06 7.48
CA SER A 25 -8.04 10.45 7.54
C SER A 25 -8.37 11.16 6.23
N THR A 26 -7.86 12.38 6.07
CA THR A 26 -7.95 13.12 4.80
C THR A 26 -6.58 13.65 4.37
N ILE A 27 -6.35 13.63 3.06
CA ILE A 27 -5.24 14.34 2.40
C ILE A 27 -5.85 15.18 1.28
N ALA A 28 -5.55 16.47 1.24
CA ALA A 28 -6.13 17.42 0.27
C ALA A 28 -7.68 17.31 0.18
N GLY A 29 -8.35 17.17 1.33
CA GLY A 29 -9.82 17.04 1.40
C GLY A 29 -10.39 15.69 0.94
N THR A 30 -9.54 14.72 0.59
CA THR A 30 -9.96 13.40 0.10
C THR A 30 -9.78 12.33 1.17
N GLU A 31 -10.74 11.41 1.30
CA GLU A 31 -10.65 10.25 2.21
C GLU A 31 -9.38 9.43 1.94
N VAL A 32 -8.67 9.07 3.01
CA VAL A 32 -7.55 8.13 3.00
C VAL A 32 -7.80 7.07 4.06
N VAL A 33 -7.98 5.83 3.63
CA VAL A 33 -8.10 4.68 4.51
C VAL A 33 -6.74 4.02 4.59
N THR A 34 -6.17 3.99 5.80
CA THR A 34 -4.86 3.40 6.08
C THR A 34 -5.05 2.19 6.98
N VAL A 35 -4.48 1.06 6.56
CA VAL A 35 -4.44 -0.17 7.35
C VAL A 35 -3.00 -0.45 7.74
N ALA A 36 -2.72 -0.39 9.04
CA ALA A 36 -1.44 -0.79 9.60
C ALA A 36 -1.42 -2.32 9.72
N VAL A 37 -0.58 -2.98 8.93
CA VAL A 37 -0.46 -4.44 8.96
C VAL A 37 0.24 -4.84 10.26
N PRO A 38 -0.35 -5.74 11.08
CA PRO A 38 0.27 -6.17 12.32
C PRO A 38 1.61 -6.86 12.09
N ALA A 39 2.55 -6.65 13.02
CA ALA A 39 3.85 -7.30 12.97
C ALA A 39 3.69 -8.84 12.97
N GLY A 40 4.54 -9.52 12.20
CA GLY A 40 4.53 -10.98 12.11
C GLY A 40 3.51 -11.55 11.12
N TRP A 41 2.59 -10.76 10.55
CA TRP A 41 1.72 -11.23 9.48
C TRP A 41 2.54 -11.60 8.23
N SER A 42 2.09 -12.62 7.50
CA SER A 42 2.63 -12.99 6.19
C SER A 42 1.95 -12.20 5.08
N SER A 43 2.71 -11.90 4.03
CA SER A 43 2.21 -11.30 2.80
C SER A 43 2.30 -12.28 1.62
N ALA A 44 1.34 -12.23 0.70
CA ALA A 44 1.33 -13.08 -0.48
C ALA A 44 0.59 -12.43 -1.66
N ILE A 45 0.96 -12.83 -2.87
CA ILE A 45 0.13 -12.58 -4.06
C ILE A 45 -1.08 -13.51 -3.99
N VAL A 46 -2.27 -12.93 -4.06
CA VAL A 46 -3.54 -13.65 -4.09
C VAL A 46 -4.13 -13.50 -5.48
N LEU A 47 -4.20 -14.58 -6.25
CA LEU A 47 -4.81 -14.56 -7.57
C LEU A 47 -6.33 -14.37 -7.44
N ALA A 48 -6.96 -13.80 -8.46
CA ALA A 48 -8.41 -13.56 -8.46
C ALA A 48 -9.22 -14.84 -8.18
N ALA A 49 -8.75 -15.99 -8.68
CA ALA A 49 -9.37 -17.29 -8.44
C ALA A 49 -9.34 -17.72 -6.95
N ASP A 50 -8.35 -17.25 -6.19
CA ASP A 50 -8.18 -17.58 -4.78
C ASP A 50 -8.72 -16.50 -3.83
N ARG A 51 -9.23 -15.40 -4.38
CA ARG A 51 -9.68 -14.22 -3.62
C ARG A 51 -10.72 -14.59 -2.56
N ASP A 52 -11.75 -15.33 -2.93
CA ASP A 52 -12.87 -15.62 -2.03
C ASP A 52 -12.42 -16.51 -0.87
N ARG A 53 -11.61 -17.54 -1.16
CA ARG A 53 -10.95 -18.37 -0.14
C ARG A 53 -10.06 -17.53 0.78
N TYR A 54 -9.33 -16.56 0.24
CA TYR A 54 -8.53 -15.66 1.06
C TYR A 54 -9.41 -14.76 1.95
N ALA A 55 -10.55 -14.33 1.43
CA ALA A 55 -11.51 -13.48 2.13
C ALA A 55 -12.23 -14.19 3.30
N GLU A 56 -12.21 -15.52 3.34
CA GLU A 56 -12.74 -16.31 4.48
C GLU A 56 -11.86 -16.21 5.74
N ARG A 57 -10.60 -15.78 5.61
CA ARG A 57 -9.71 -15.62 6.76
C ARG A 57 -10.30 -14.62 7.76
N PRO A 58 -10.33 -14.94 9.07
CA PRO A 58 -10.95 -14.08 10.08
C PRO A 58 -10.21 -12.74 10.17
N ASP A 59 -8.88 -12.77 10.14
CA ASP A 59 -8.02 -11.61 10.11
C ASP A 59 -7.23 -11.57 8.79
N ARG A 60 -7.36 -10.46 8.06
CA ARG A 60 -6.80 -10.28 6.73
C ARG A 60 -6.79 -8.82 6.29
N VAL A 61 -5.89 -8.51 5.37
CA VAL A 61 -5.92 -7.31 4.54
C VAL A 61 -5.76 -7.76 3.10
N LEU A 62 -6.49 -7.14 2.18
CA LEU A 62 -6.43 -7.39 0.76
C LEU A 62 -6.54 -6.06 0.02
N ILE A 63 -5.55 -5.76 -0.82
CA ILE A 63 -5.58 -4.63 -1.74
C ILE A 63 -5.30 -5.12 -3.16
N ASN A 64 -5.83 -4.44 -4.18
CA ASN A 64 -5.51 -4.78 -5.56
C ASN A 64 -4.00 -4.76 -5.83
N GLY A 65 -3.55 -5.54 -6.82
CA GLY A 65 -2.16 -5.60 -7.24
C GLY A 65 -1.73 -4.44 -8.15
N GLY A 66 -0.62 -4.65 -8.86
CA GLY A 66 -0.12 -3.73 -9.88
C GLY A 66 -0.94 -3.77 -11.18
N TYR A 67 -0.47 -3.03 -12.17
CA TYR A 67 -1.13 -2.87 -13.47
C TYR A 67 -1.26 -4.20 -14.24
N PHE A 68 -2.28 -4.29 -15.08
CA PHE A 68 -2.59 -5.44 -15.91
C PHE A 68 -3.14 -5.02 -17.28
N ASP A 69 -3.00 -5.90 -18.27
CA ASP A 69 -3.49 -5.69 -19.62
C ASP A 69 -4.96 -6.12 -19.78
N ALA A 70 -5.51 -5.94 -20.99
CA ALA A 70 -6.89 -6.29 -21.29
C ALA A 70 -7.20 -7.80 -21.18
N GLN A 71 -6.16 -8.65 -21.16
CA GLN A 71 -6.25 -10.09 -21.00
C GLN A 71 -6.17 -10.51 -19.53
N GLY A 72 -5.95 -9.56 -18.61
CA GLY A 72 -5.79 -9.82 -17.19
C GLY A 72 -4.39 -10.33 -16.81
N LEU A 73 -3.39 -10.16 -17.69
CA LEU A 73 -2.00 -10.46 -17.37
C LEU A 73 -1.29 -9.24 -16.78
N PRO A 74 -0.32 -9.41 -15.87
CA PRO A 74 0.48 -8.29 -15.36
C PRO A 74 1.16 -7.51 -16.49
N ASP A 75 0.96 -6.18 -16.54
CA ASP A 75 1.56 -5.33 -17.59
C ASP A 75 3.08 -5.12 -17.37
N ALA A 76 3.52 -5.30 -16.12
CA ALA A 76 4.92 -5.29 -15.71
C ALA A 76 5.28 -6.57 -14.94
N LEU A 77 6.55 -6.71 -14.55
CA LEU A 77 7.04 -7.94 -13.94
C LEU A 77 6.34 -8.23 -12.61
N LEU A 78 5.71 -9.41 -12.54
CA LEU A 78 5.19 -10.01 -11.33
C LEU A 78 5.97 -11.30 -11.06
N ILE A 79 6.56 -11.40 -9.87
CA ILE A 79 7.20 -12.60 -9.34
C ILE A 79 6.30 -13.16 -8.25
N ASN A 80 6.00 -14.46 -8.31
CA ASN A 80 5.26 -15.19 -7.30
C ASN A 80 5.89 -16.58 -7.12
N GLY A 81 6.73 -16.73 -6.09
CA GLY A 81 7.57 -17.91 -5.91
C GLY A 81 8.51 -18.12 -7.09
N ALA A 82 8.46 -19.30 -7.70
CA ALA A 82 9.26 -19.63 -8.89
C ALA A 82 8.66 -19.09 -10.20
N THR A 83 7.43 -18.57 -10.16
CA THR A 83 6.73 -18.10 -11.37
C THR A 83 7.02 -16.62 -11.60
N GLN A 84 7.39 -16.29 -12.83
CA GLN A 84 7.49 -14.92 -13.33
C GLN A 84 6.48 -14.72 -14.46
N THR A 85 5.72 -13.63 -14.39
CA THR A 85 4.72 -13.24 -15.39
C THR A 85 4.86 -11.77 -15.72
N GLY A 86 4.40 -11.37 -16.90
CA GLY A 86 4.67 -10.03 -17.44
C GLY A 86 6.12 -9.89 -17.89
N ARG A 87 6.57 -8.64 -18.07
CA ARG A 87 7.94 -8.31 -18.49
C ARG A 87 8.49 -7.18 -17.64
N LEU A 88 9.80 -7.14 -17.48
CA LEU A 88 10.46 -6.00 -16.84
C LEU A 88 10.24 -4.73 -17.67
N ARG A 89 9.77 -3.67 -17.03
CA ARG A 89 9.48 -2.37 -17.65
C ARG A 89 10.48 -1.31 -17.19
N HIS A 90 10.76 -0.34 -18.06
CA HIS A 90 11.64 0.79 -17.74
C HIS A 90 11.00 2.14 -18.11
N ASP A 91 9.76 2.11 -18.59
CA ASP A 91 8.94 3.26 -18.93
C ASP A 91 8.02 3.66 -17.76
N SER A 92 7.53 4.90 -17.80
CA SER A 92 6.54 5.38 -16.82
C SER A 92 5.23 4.58 -16.96
N PRO A 93 4.57 4.17 -15.86
CA PRO A 93 4.80 4.59 -14.47
C PRO A 93 5.72 3.65 -13.65
N TYR A 94 6.41 2.69 -14.27
CA TYR A 94 7.12 1.59 -13.61
C TYR A 94 8.47 2.00 -12.99
N SER A 95 8.40 2.77 -11.92
CA SER A 95 9.57 3.34 -11.26
C SER A 95 10.28 2.40 -10.28
N GLY A 96 9.67 1.27 -9.89
CA GLY A 96 10.22 0.44 -8.84
C GLY A 96 9.43 -0.82 -8.52
N PHE A 97 9.74 -1.39 -7.36
CA PHE A 97 9.15 -2.63 -6.88
C PHE A 97 8.66 -2.48 -5.44
N VAL A 98 7.60 -3.23 -5.13
CA VAL A 98 7.30 -3.71 -3.78
C VAL A 98 7.45 -5.22 -3.77
N TRP A 99 8.14 -5.78 -2.78
CA TRP A 99 8.40 -7.22 -2.72
C TRP A 99 8.54 -7.69 -1.28
N ALA A 100 8.39 -9.01 -1.06
CA ALA A 100 8.86 -9.63 0.16
C ALA A 100 10.08 -10.51 -0.13
N ASN A 101 11.06 -10.49 0.77
CA ASN A 101 12.16 -11.45 0.73
C ASN A 101 11.74 -12.82 1.31
N ALA A 102 12.63 -13.80 1.29
CA ALA A 102 12.38 -15.14 1.84
C ALA A 102 12.02 -15.16 3.34
N ALA A 103 12.41 -14.13 4.11
CA ALA A 103 12.04 -13.98 5.53
C ALA A 103 10.65 -13.35 5.72
N GLY A 104 9.95 -12.99 4.63
CA GLY A 104 8.65 -12.32 4.65
C GLY A 104 8.72 -10.82 4.95
N VAL A 105 9.92 -10.22 4.98
CA VAL A 105 10.09 -8.77 5.18
C VAL A 105 9.73 -8.07 3.88
N VAL A 106 8.83 -7.10 3.95
CA VAL A 106 8.38 -6.28 2.82
C VAL A 106 9.34 -5.11 2.60
N HIS A 107 9.70 -4.88 1.35
CA HIS A 107 10.59 -3.82 0.91
C HIS A 107 9.93 -3.02 -0.22
N ILE A 108 10.34 -1.77 -0.35
CA ILE A 108 9.99 -0.88 -1.46
C ILE A 108 11.28 -0.22 -1.93
N ALA A 109 11.50 -0.14 -3.24
CA ALA A 109 12.66 0.56 -3.79
C ALA A 109 12.38 1.11 -5.20
N ARG A 110 13.00 2.26 -5.49
CA ARG A 110 13.21 2.72 -6.86
C ARG A 110 14.29 1.87 -7.49
N THR A 111 13.93 1.07 -8.48
CA THR A 111 14.89 0.26 -9.23
C THR A 111 14.28 -0.21 -10.54
N GLY A 112 15.10 -0.28 -11.58
CA GLY A 112 14.74 -0.92 -12.84
C GLY A 112 15.04 -2.42 -12.85
N GLU A 113 15.64 -2.97 -11.79
CA GLU A 113 16.06 -4.35 -11.71
C GLU A 113 15.12 -5.17 -10.82
N ALA A 114 14.86 -6.42 -11.22
CA ALA A 114 14.06 -7.32 -10.42
C ALA A 114 14.80 -7.67 -9.09
N PRO A 115 14.12 -7.63 -7.94
CA PRO A 115 14.74 -7.99 -6.67
C PRO A 115 15.18 -9.46 -6.66
N ALA A 116 16.44 -9.71 -6.31
CA ALA A 116 16.97 -11.06 -6.18
C ALA A 116 16.30 -11.82 -5.02
N HIS A 117 16.02 -13.11 -5.23
CA HIS A 117 15.45 -14.00 -4.21
C HIS A 117 14.17 -13.49 -3.53
N ALA A 118 13.34 -12.74 -4.25
CA ALA A 118 12.04 -12.33 -3.76
C ALA A 118 11.09 -13.54 -3.66
N ALA A 119 10.40 -13.68 -2.52
CA ALA A 119 9.31 -14.65 -2.38
C ALA A 119 8.12 -14.25 -3.28
N TRP A 120 7.89 -12.94 -3.39
CA TRP A 120 7.04 -12.34 -4.41
C TRP A 120 7.50 -10.91 -4.67
N ALA A 121 7.25 -10.37 -5.86
CA ALA A 121 7.56 -8.98 -6.21
C ALA A 121 6.55 -8.45 -7.24
N ILE A 122 6.13 -7.20 -7.07
CA ILE A 122 5.29 -6.48 -8.03
C ILE A 122 6.07 -5.27 -8.53
N GLN A 123 6.38 -5.24 -9.83
CA GLN A 123 6.84 -4.02 -10.47
C GLN A 123 5.67 -3.07 -10.68
N THR A 124 5.78 -1.84 -10.19
CA THR A 124 4.68 -0.87 -10.20
C THR A 124 5.20 0.55 -10.02
N GLY A 125 4.29 1.52 -9.95
CA GLY A 125 4.61 2.88 -9.59
C GLY A 125 3.50 3.88 -9.96
N PRO A 126 3.81 5.18 -9.91
CA PRO A 126 5.12 5.72 -9.52
C PRO A 126 5.43 5.56 -8.03
N LEU A 127 6.70 5.67 -7.67
CA LEU A 127 7.15 5.80 -6.29
C LEU A 127 6.72 7.18 -5.76
N LEU A 128 5.86 7.16 -4.75
CA LEU A 128 5.24 8.35 -4.18
C LEU A 128 6.13 9.00 -3.13
N VAL A 129 6.80 8.20 -2.31
CA VAL A 129 7.71 8.67 -1.26
C VAL A 129 8.99 7.86 -1.28
N GLU A 130 10.12 8.55 -1.19
CA GLU A 130 11.46 7.96 -1.14
C GLU A 130 12.28 8.66 -0.07
N GLN A 131 12.73 7.91 0.94
CA GLN A 131 13.50 8.43 2.07
C GLN A 131 12.82 9.64 2.75
N GLY A 132 11.49 9.55 2.92
CA GLY A 132 10.69 10.62 3.53
C GLY A 132 10.53 11.87 2.67
N ARG A 133 10.82 11.79 1.36
CA ARG A 133 10.65 12.90 0.41
C ARG A 133 9.68 12.53 -0.70
N SER A 134 8.96 13.53 -1.20
CA SER A 134 8.02 13.35 -2.30
C SER A 134 8.76 12.87 -3.56
N GLY A 135 8.34 11.74 -4.11
CA GLY A 135 8.84 11.18 -5.37
C GLY A 135 8.10 11.71 -6.59
N ILE A 136 7.09 12.56 -6.38
CA ILE A 136 6.24 13.14 -7.43
C ILE A 136 6.46 14.65 -7.44
N ASN A 137 6.75 15.20 -8.62
CA ASN A 137 7.03 16.63 -8.79
C ASN A 137 5.96 17.36 -9.58
N THR A 138 4.98 16.64 -10.13
CA THR A 138 3.94 17.19 -11.00
C THR A 138 2.56 16.73 -10.56
N THR A 139 1.59 17.65 -10.55
CA THR A 139 0.18 17.31 -10.36
C THR A 139 -0.29 16.48 -11.55
N THR A 140 -1.06 15.44 -11.27
CA THR A 140 -1.61 14.52 -12.26
C THR A 140 -3.13 14.52 -12.23
N SER A 141 -3.77 13.82 -13.17
CA SER A 141 -5.20 13.54 -13.07
C SER A 141 -5.56 12.91 -11.72
N VAL A 142 -6.76 13.23 -11.24
CA VAL A 142 -7.28 12.68 -9.99
C VAL A 142 -7.92 11.31 -10.24
N ALA A 143 -7.60 10.34 -9.39
CA ALA A 143 -8.18 9.00 -9.42
C ALA A 143 -8.14 8.40 -8.01
N GLN A 144 -8.91 7.34 -7.76
CA GLN A 144 -8.68 6.51 -6.58
C GLN A 144 -7.28 5.91 -6.68
N ARG A 145 -6.57 5.83 -5.55
CA ARG A 145 -5.20 5.31 -5.49
C ARG A 145 -5.14 4.15 -4.51
N SER A 146 -4.26 3.22 -4.82
CA SER A 146 -3.92 2.07 -3.99
C SER A 146 -2.42 2.11 -3.78
N VAL A 147 -1.96 2.01 -2.53
CA VAL A 147 -0.58 2.29 -2.17
C VAL A 147 -0.12 1.30 -1.12
N ILE A 148 1.13 0.81 -1.28
CA ILE A 148 1.87 0.19 -0.19
C ILE A 148 2.89 1.20 0.31
N ALA A 149 2.99 1.34 1.63
CA ALA A 149 3.92 2.24 2.28
C ALA A 149 4.65 1.56 3.43
N LEU A 150 5.81 2.12 3.78
CA LEU A 150 6.61 1.76 4.94
C LEU A 150 6.77 2.98 5.84
N ARG A 151 6.58 2.78 7.14
CA ARG A 151 6.83 3.77 8.19
C ARG A 151 7.46 3.09 9.39
N HIS A 152 8.74 3.39 9.66
CA HIS A 152 9.50 2.79 10.76
C HIS A 152 9.44 1.24 10.74
N GLY A 153 9.56 0.64 9.55
CA GLY A 153 9.46 -0.81 9.34
C GLY A 153 8.05 -1.40 9.38
N GLN A 154 7.02 -0.61 9.69
CA GLN A 154 5.62 -1.04 9.63
C GLN A 154 5.09 -0.93 8.19
N VAL A 155 4.46 -2.00 7.69
CA VAL A 155 3.76 -1.99 6.40
C VAL A 155 2.40 -1.34 6.57
N LEU A 156 2.11 -0.38 5.70
CA LEU A 156 0.82 0.28 5.60
C LEU A 156 0.20 0.00 4.23
N VAL A 157 -1.08 -0.38 4.24
CA VAL A 157 -1.89 -0.57 3.04
C VAL A 157 -2.88 0.58 2.98
N ILE A 158 -2.82 1.36 1.90
CA ILE A 158 -3.54 2.63 1.80
C ILE A 158 -4.42 2.63 0.56
N ARG A 159 -5.67 3.05 0.73
CA ARG A 159 -6.60 3.34 -0.37
C ARG A 159 -7.15 4.75 -0.20
N THR A 160 -7.25 5.50 -1.29
CA THR A 160 -7.76 6.87 -1.28
C THR A 160 -9.07 7.02 -2.05
N GLY A 161 -9.82 8.08 -1.76
CA GLY A 161 -10.74 8.67 -2.73
C GLY A 161 -9.99 9.26 -3.94
N ARG A 162 -10.66 10.08 -4.76
CA ARG A 162 -10.05 10.65 -5.97
C ARG A 162 -9.03 11.74 -5.62
N ILE A 163 -7.75 11.46 -5.82
CA ILE A 163 -6.65 12.39 -5.52
C ILE A 163 -5.57 12.34 -6.63
N GLY A 164 -4.86 13.45 -6.82
CA GLY A 164 -3.67 13.51 -7.67
C GLY A 164 -2.46 12.90 -6.97
N LEU A 165 -1.47 12.45 -7.75
CA LEU A 165 -0.30 11.76 -7.18
C LEU A 165 0.59 12.71 -6.37
N LYS A 166 0.67 13.98 -6.75
CA LYS A 166 1.48 14.99 -6.03
C LYS A 166 0.89 15.27 -4.66
N GLU A 167 -0.40 15.56 -4.61
CA GLU A 167 -1.12 15.88 -3.38
C GLU A 167 -1.09 14.68 -2.42
N LEU A 168 -1.22 13.46 -2.95
CA LEU A 168 -1.06 12.25 -2.16
C LEU A 168 0.37 12.11 -1.62
N ALA A 169 1.39 12.24 -2.47
CA ALA A 169 2.79 12.10 -2.06
C ALA A 169 3.17 13.09 -0.96
N ASP A 170 2.77 14.35 -1.09
CA ASP A 170 3.05 15.38 -0.09
C ASP A 170 2.37 15.08 1.25
N GLY A 171 1.08 14.70 1.24
CA GLY A 171 0.38 14.32 2.47
C GLY A 171 0.94 13.06 3.13
N LEU A 172 1.47 12.10 2.35
CA LEU A 172 2.16 10.94 2.91
C LEU A 172 3.48 11.35 3.58
N VAL A 173 4.24 12.28 2.99
CA VAL A 173 5.45 12.84 3.62
C VAL A 173 5.11 13.53 4.94
N GLU A 174 4.07 14.36 4.96
CA GLU A 174 3.58 15.01 6.20
C GLU A 174 3.16 14.01 7.27
N ALA A 175 2.60 12.86 6.86
CA ALA A 175 2.24 11.75 7.75
C ALA A 175 3.46 10.90 8.21
N GLY A 176 4.69 11.29 7.86
CA GLY A 176 5.92 10.63 8.26
C GLY A 176 6.18 9.30 7.54
N ILE A 177 5.62 9.10 6.35
CA ILE A 177 5.90 7.92 5.53
C ILE A 177 7.32 7.98 4.97
N GLU A 178 8.05 6.87 5.00
CA GLU A 178 9.45 6.82 4.56
C GLU A 178 9.58 6.34 3.11
N MET A 179 8.79 5.33 2.74
CA MET A 179 8.72 4.78 1.40
C MET A 179 7.26 4.54 1.04
N ALA A 180 6.85 4.88 -0.17
CA ALA A 180 5.52 4.55 -0.67
C ALA A 180 5.52 4.35 -2.18
N ILE A 181 4.80 3.35 -2.66
CA ILE A 181 4.67 3.06 -4.09
C ILE A 181 3.21 2.88 -4.47
N ASN A 182 2.82 3.49 -5.57
CA ASN A 182 1.48 3.37 -6.13
C ASN A 182 1.31 2.01 -6.85
N LEU A 183 0.17 1.38 -6.61
CA LEU A 183 -0.34 0.18 -7.30
C LEU A 183 -1.31 0.61 -8.41
N ASP A 184 -2.03 -0.35 -9.01
CA ASP A 184 -3.07 0.04 -9.97
C ASP A 184 -4.19 0.85 -9.28
N GLY A 185 -4.67 1.87 -9.98
CA GLY A 185 -5.56 2.89 -9.44
C GLY A 185 -6.96 2.85 -10.04
N GLY A 186 -7.70 3.94 -9.82
CA GLY A 186 -9.01 4.16 -10.44
C GLY A 186 -9.99 3.03 -10.12
N PRO A 187 -10.70 2.46 -11.12
CA PRO A 187 -11.64 1.36 -10.93
C PRO A 187 -11.05 0.13 -10.22
N SER A 188 -9.74 -0.10 -10.30
CA SER A 188 -9.06 -1.22 -9.65
C SER A 188 -8.86 -1.02 -8.15
N SER A 189 -8.97 0.21 -7.65
CA SER A 189 -8.67 0.55 -6.25
C SER A 189 -9.67 -0.07 -5.27
N ALA A 190 -9.35 -1.28 -4.81
CA ALA A 190 -10.13 -2.07 -3.88
C ALA A 190 -9.33 -2.36 -2.61
N LEU A 191 -9.95 -2.16 -1.45
CA LEU A 191 -9.38 -2.49 -0.14
C LEU A 191 -10.40 -3.24 0.70
N GLN A 192 -10.02 -4.40 1.22
CA GLN A 192 -10.75 -5.12 2.25
C GLN A 192 -9.81 -5.42 3.42
N ALA A 193 -10.23 -5.09 4.64
CA ALA A 193 -9.49 -5.39 5.84
C ALA A 193 -10.43 -5.86 6.95
N ARG A 194 -9.97 -6.84 7.72
CA ARG A 194 -10.52 -7.25 9.01
C ARG A 194 -9.36 -7.57 9.94
N ILE A 195 -9.27 -6.87 11.06
CA ILE A 195 -8.19 -7.04 12.05
C ILE A 195 -8.80 -6.91 13.44
N ALA A 196 -8.79 -7.99 14.22
CA ALA A 196 -9.28 -8.02 15.60
C ALA A 196 -10.70 -7.41 15.76
N GLY A 197 -11.58 -7.71 14.81
CA GLY A 197 -12.97 -7.22 14.78
C GLY A 197 -13.16 -5.84 14.12
N ALA A 198 -12.12 -5.02 13.98
CA ALA A 198 -12.18 -3.82 13.15
C ALA A 198 -12.24 -4.21 11.66
N ALA A 199 -13.05 -3.52 10.86
CA ALA A 199 -13.19 -3.84 9.44
C ALA A 199 -13.30 -2.58 8.56
N ALA A 200 -12.76 -2.69 7.35
CA ALA A 200 -12.97 -1.74 6.27
C ALA A 200 -13.19 -2.50 4.96
N ASP A 201 -14.22 -2.10 4.22
CA ASP A 201 -14.44 -2.54 2.85
C ASP A 201 -14.66 -1.32 1.96
N ARG A 202 -13.83 -1.19 0.91
CA ARG A 202 -13.92 -0.18 -0.14
C ARG A 202 -13.75 -0.94 -1.45
N PRO A 203 -14.85 -1.42 -2.06
CA PRO A 203 -14.75 -2.21 -3.28
C PRO A 203 -14.28 -1.34 -4.46
N GLY A 204 -13.46 -1.94 -5.32
CA GLY A 204 -13.22 -1.46 -6.66
C GLY A 204 -14.35 -1.90 -7.60
N THR A 205 -14.42 -1.31 -8.78
CA THR A 205 -15.41 -1.65 -9.82
C THR A 205 -14.83 -2.47 -10.96
N ALA A 206 -13.51 -2.54 -11.10
CA ALA A 206 -12.85 -3.39 -12.08
C ALA A 206 -12.67 -4.83 -11.58
N LYS A 207 -12.61 -5.77 -12.52
CA LYS A 207 -12.15 -7.14 -12.28
C LYS A 207 -10.62 -7.14 -12.28
N VAL A 208 -10.03 -7.22 -11.10
CA VAL A 208 -8.56 -7.23 -10.93
C VAL A 208 -8.06 -8.68 -10.93
N PRO A 209 -6.98 -9.01 -11.67
CA PRO A 209 -6.50 -10.40 -11.81
C PRO A 209 -5.72 -10.92 -10.59
N TYR A 210 -5.16 -10.04 -9.77
CA TYR A 210 -4.43 -10.41 -8.57
C TYR A 210 -4.41 -9.28 -7.53
N PHE A 211 -4.17 -9.66 -6.29
CA PHE A 211 -4.19 -8.82 -5.10
C PHE A 211 -2.92 -9.04 -4.30
N LEU A 212 -2.57 -8.07 -3.45
CA LEU A 212 -1.62 -8.26 -2.37
C LEU A 212 -2.40 -8.49 -1.08
N GLY A 213 -2.21 -9.67 -0.50
CA GLY A 213 -2.85 -10.09 0.74
C GLY A 213 -1.88 -10.07 1.92
N PHE A 214 -2.39 -9.72 3.10
CA PHE A 214 -1.72 -9.89 4.39
C PHE A 214 -2.64 -10.66 5.35
N ALA A 215 -2.09 -11.58 6.14
CA ALA A 215 -2.83 -12.35 7.13
C ALA A 215 -1.89 -12.89 8.21
N PRO A 216 -2.38 -13.29 9.40
CA PRO A 216 -1.58 -14.00 10.38
C PRO A 216 -0.87 -15.21 9.74
N ARG A 217 0.39 -15.44 10.11
CA ARG A 217 1.07 -16.69 9.74
C ARG A 217 0.25 -17.85 10.28
N THR A 218 -0.05 -18.79 9.42
CA THR A 218 -0.57 -20.08 9.88
C THR A 218 0.57 -20.78 10.63
N PRO A 219 0.32 -21.30 11.85
CA PRO A 219 1.30 -22.11 12.57
C PRO A 219 1.83 -23.29 11.74
#